data_AF-A0A1E9AEI7-F1
#
_entry.id   AF-A0A1E9AEI7-F1
#
_cell.length_a   1.000
_cell.length_b   1.000
_cell.length_c   1.000
_cell.angle_alpha   90.00
_cell.angle_beta   90.00
_cell.angle_gamma   90.00
#
_symmetry.space_group_name_H-M   'P 1'
#
loop_
_entity.id
_entity.type
_entity.pdbx_description
1 polymer ?
#
loop_
_entity_poly.entity_id
_entity_poly.type
_entity_poly.pdbx_seq_one_letter_code
_entity_poly.pdbx_strand_id
1 'polypeptide(L)'
;MKALIYYALTHAHHHKTAKSIYNIITGKKSHQTFFDASSQQLLSLYHSLPHLKYTSFERFFEEFQNNYEDNNPTIYIHPRHTFESLVLTFKALQLFVQTLSHHVHDTYQFTPITEQRHIQQRVKHVFQEVRAQHLETDAQSEIYQLFQQLNSEMTHSVLHYYLTGYEDSMNTSQQVSLIEGEPLSDIKLQEYNELVLCVKALEDKSTYPILSQFIMLPSLSHNTFKSLQLLRKRQSLEQIANIQNVKLNTIEDHLLEMFIKGYLNNYSTFVSSEDLAAFNTFYQQQSDARLKVYKEAFPNLTYFAIKLMIVGIERGDVSVKAST
;
A
#
# COMPACT_ATOMS: atom_id res chain seq x y z
N MET A 1 17.34 -3.45 2.10
CA MET A 1 17.31 -2.04 1.61
C MET A 1 17.76 -1.90 0.16
N LYS A 2 18.98 -2.31 -0.20
CA LYS A 2 19.51 -2.23 -1.59
C LYS A 2 18.64 -2.99 -2.60
N ALA A 3 18.19 -4.20 -2.26
CA ALA A 3 17.31 -5.00 -3.11
C ALA A 3 16.00 -4.28 -3.50
N LEU A 4 15.39 -3.50 -2.60
CA LEU A 4 14.18 -2.72 -2.90
C LEU A 4 14.46 -1.62 -3.94
N ILE A 5 15.63 -0.98 -3.85
CA ILE A 5 16.06 0.02 -4.83
C ILE A 5 16.28 -0.64 -6.20
N TYR A 6 16.94 -1.79 -6.22
CA TYR A 6 17.23 -2.53 -7.45
C TYR A 6 15.94 -2.99 -8.13
N TYR A 7 14.99 -3.53 -7.37
CA TYR A 7 13.67 -3.86 -7.88
C TYR A 7 12.96 -2.64 -8.49
N ALA A 8 12.97 -1.50 -7.80
CA ALA A 8 12.36 -0.29 -8.32
C ALA A 8 13.04 0.24 -9.60
N LEU A 9 14.35 0.01 -9.76
CA LEU A 9 15.10 0.39 -10.96
C LEU A 9 14.84 -0.55 -12.14
N THR A 10 14.66 -1.85 -11.91
CA THR A 10 14.34 -2.82 -12.98
C THR A 10 12.91 -2.66 -13.52
N HIS A 11 11.97 -2.23 -12.67
CA HIS A 11 10.55 -2.07 -13.03
C HIS A 11 10.19 -0.63 -13.42
N ALA A 12 11.16 0.29 -13.39
CA ALA A 12 10.95 1.66 -13.83
C ALA A 12 10.70 1.72 -15.34
N HIS A 13 9.71 2.52 -15.78
CA HIS A 13 9.54 2.77 -17.21
C HIS A 13 10.81 3.42 -17.79
N HIS A 14 11.22 3.02 -18.99
CA HIS A 14 12.50 3.43 -19.60
C HIS A 14 12.71 4.94 -19.69
N HIS A 15 11.63 5.72 -19.72
CA HIS A 15 11.67 7.17 -19.79
C HIS A 15 11.81 7.89 -18.44
N LYS A 16 11.80 7.16 -17.31
CA LYS A 16 11.89 7.73 -15.96
C LYS A 16 13.33 7.96 -15.56
N THR A 17 13.54 9.03 -14.80
CA THR A 17 14.87 9.39 -14.28
C THR A 17 15.13 8.67 -12.95
N ALA A 18 16.41 8.47 -12.63
CA ALA A 18 16.86 7.99 -11.32
C ALA A 18 16.26 8.83 -10.18
N LYS A 19 16.12 10.16 -10.38
CA LYS A 19 15.46 11.05 -9.41
C LYS A 19 13.99 10.74 -9.19
N SER A 20 13.27 10.28 -10.22
CA SER A 20 11.88 9.85 -10.11
C SER A 20 11.76 8.65 -9.18
N ILE A 21 12.62 7.66 -9.34
CA ILE A 21 12.64 6.44 -8.52
C ILE A 21 13.04 6.77 -7.08
N TYR A 22 14.06 7.62 -6.89
CA TYR A 22 14.40 8.15 -5.58
C TYR A 22 13.20 8.82 -4.89
N ASN A 23 12.45 9.66 -5.62
CA ASN A 23 11.27 10.34 -5.07
C ASN A 23 10.17 9.36 -4.64
N ILE A 24 9.97 8.25 -5.37
CA ILE A 24 9.01 7.20 -4.98
C ILE A 24 9.47 6.55 -3.67
N ILE A 25 10.71 6.04 -3.63
CA ILE A 25 11.25 5.30 -2.50
C ILE A 25 11.31 6.14 -1.21
N THR A 26 11.66 7.43 -1.33
CA THR A 26 11.67 8.36 -0.20
C THR A 26 10.30 8.95 0.12
N GLY A 27 9.31 8.76 -0.75
CA GLY A 27 7.94 9.24 -0.59
C GLY A 27 7.83 10.75 -0.66
N LYS A 28 8.39 11.37 -1.72
CA LYS A 28 8.14 12.78 -2.03
C LYS A 28 6.62 12.99 -2.15
N LYS A 29 6.08 13.89 -1.32
CA LYS A 29 4.64 14.19 -1.24
C LYS A 29 4.20 15.07 -2.42
N SER A 30 4.13 14.50 -3.61
CA SER A 30 3.61 15.17 -4.81
C SER A 30 2.72 14.23 -5.60
N HIS A 31 1.66 14.77 -6.21
CA HIS A 31 0.72 13.98 -7.03
C HIS A 31 1.42 13.23 -8.16
N GLN A 32 2.45 13.83 -8.78
CA GLN A 32 3.25 13.15 -9.80
C GLN A 32 3.97 11.92 -9.24
N THR A 33 4.55 12.00 -8.04
CA THR A 33 5.23 10.85 -7.43
C THR A 33 4.24 9.74 -7.05
N PHE A 34 3.06 10.10 -6.53
CA PHE A 34 2.02 9.11 -6.25
C PHE A 34 1.54 8.41 -7.52
N PHE A 35 1.25 9.20 -8.58
CA PHE A 35 0.87 8.65 -9.86
C PHE A 35 1.95 7.74 -10.43
N ASP A 36 3.21 8.17 -10.41
CA ASP A 36 4.34 7.37 -10.92
C ASP A 36 4.57 6.09 -10.11
N ALA A 37 4.35 6.11 -8.80
CA ALA A 37 4.42 4.90 -7.97
C ALA A 37 3.30 3.93 -8.34
N SER A 38 2.07 4.43 -8.51
CA SER A 38 0.92 3.62 -8.91
C SER A 38 1.06 3.07 -10.32
N SER A 39 1.51 3.87 -11.28
CA SER A 39 1.54 3.51 -12.69
C SER A 39 2.65 2.50 -13.05
N GLN A 40 3.57 2.24 -12.13
CA GLN A 40 4.75 1.38 -12.33
C GLN A 40 4.75 0.17 -11.39
N GLN A 41 3.62 -0.14 -10.73
CA GLN A 41 3.55 -1.21 -9.71
C GLN A 41 4.52 -1.02 -8.53
N LEU A 42 4.93 0.22 -8.24
CA LEU A 42 5.86 0.56 -7.15
C LEU A 42 5.16 1.17 -5.93
N LEU A 43 3.83 1.07 -5.85
CA LEU A 43 3.06 1.75 -4.80
C LEU A 43 3.45 1.28 -3.40
N SER A 44 3.67 -0.02 -3.19
CA SER A 44 4.13 -0.58 -1.91
C SER A 44 5.54 -0.16 -1.51
N LEU A 45 6.35 0.35 -2.45
CA LEU A 45 7.67 0.93 -2.17
C LEU A 45 7.61 2.43 -1.87
N TYR A 46 6.47 3.08 -2.12
CA TYR A 46 6.30 4.50 -1.85
C TYR A 46 6.54 4.77 -0.36
N HIS A 47 7.52 5.64 -0.08
CA HIS A 47 7.93 6.00 1.28
C HIS A 47 8.50 4.83 2.12
N SER A 48 9.03 3.79 1.48
CA SER A 48 9.69 2.65 2.18
C SER A 48 11.03 3.00 2.81
N LEU A 49 11.78 3.97 2.25
CA LEU A 49 13.08 4.40 2.76
C LEU A 49 13.13 5.94 2.90
N PRO A 50 12.36 6.54 3.84
CA PRO A 50 12.20 8.00 3.94
C PRO A 50 13.49 8.75 4.30
N HIS A 51 14.46 8.07 4.91
CA HIS A 51 15.74 8.65 5.34
C HIS A 51 16.88 8.39 4.34
N LEU A 52 16.60 7.81 3.18
CA LEU A 52 17.62 7.55 2.16
C LEU A 52 18.16 8.88 1.60
N LYS A 53 19.46 9.10 1.79
CA LYS A 53 20.17 10.25 1.20
C LYS A 53 20.33 10.03 -0.31
N TYR A 54 20.21 11.11 -1.07
CA TYR A 54 20.32 11.05 -2.53
C TYR A 54 21.71 10.56 -2.99
N THR A 55 22.79 10.98 -2.33
CA THR A 55 24.15 10.49 -2.64
C THR A 55 24.31 8.99 -2.43
N SER A 56 23.66 8.43 -1.40
CA SER A 56 23.64 6.98 -1.19
C SER A 56 22.86 6.25 -2.29
N PHE A 57 21.75 6.84 -2.75
CA PHE A 57 20.97 6.31 -3.86
C PHE A 57 21.75 6.35 -5.17
N GLU A 58 22.46 7.44 -5.49
CA GLU A 58 23.30 7.55 -6.68
C GLU A 58 24.37 6.47 -6.73
N ARG A 59 25.04 6.21 -5.60
CA ARG A 59 25.99 5.10 -5.49
C ARG A 59 25.35 3.74 -5.80
N PHE A 60 24.15 3.47 -5.28
CA PHE A 60 23.44 2.23 -5.59
C PHE A 60 22.99 2.18 -7.06
N PHE A 61 22.64 3.32 -7.65
CA PHE A 61 22.27 3.39 -9.07
C PHE A 61 23.48 3.12 -9.97
N GLU A 62 24.64 3.69 -9.68
CA GLU A 62 25.89 3.39 -10.40
C GLU A 62 26.30 1.93 -10.24
N GLU A 63 26.18 1.38 -9.03
CA GLU A 63 26.46 -0.03 -8.77
C GLU A 63 25.50 -0.96 -9.54
N PHE A 64 24.21 -0.59 -9.61
CA PHE A 64 23.21 -1.27 -10.41
C PHE A 64 23.58 -1.25 -11.90
N GLN A 65 24.00 -0.11 -12.44
CA GLN A 65 24.36 -0.03 -13.87
C GLN A 65 25.58 -0.87 -14.24
N ASN A 66 26.54 -1.04 -13.32
CA ASN A 66 27.79 -1.72 -13.61
C ASN A 66 27.80 -3.21 -13.23
N ASN A 67 27.08 -3.57 -12.16
CA ASN A 67 27.20 -4.88 -11.50
C ASN A 67 25.84 -5.55 -11.22
N TYR A 68 24.76 -5.17 -11.92
CA TYR A 68 23.48 -5.84 -11.72
C TYR A 68 23.55 -7.29 -12.20
N GLU A 69 23.32 -8.21 -11.26
CA GLU A 69 23.05 -9.61 -11.52
C GLU A 69 21.58 -9.91 -11.28
N ASP A 70 21.00 -10.81 -12.09
CA ASP A 70 19.59 -11.18 -12.00
C ASP A 70 19.25 -12.09 -10.80
N ASN A 71 20.23 -12.31 -9.91
CA ASN A 71 20.11 -13.13 -8.70
C ASN A 71 19.61 -12.35 -7.48
N ASN A 72 18.81 -11.29 -7.67
CA ASN A 72 18.28 -10.53 -6.54
C ASN A 72 17.22 -11.35 -5.77
N PRO A 73 17.13 -11.16 -4.44
CA PRO A 73 16.09 -11.81 -3.65
C PRO A 73 14.70 -11.40 -4.14
N THR A 74 13.74 -12.31 -4.04
CA THR A 74 12.34 -12.07 -4.37
C THR A 74 11.80 -10.86 -3.60
N ILE A 75 11.21 -9.91 -4.33
CA ILE A 75 10.52 -8.76 -3.76
C ILE A 75 9.03 -8.87 -4.09
N TYR A 76 8.19 -8.92 -3.06
CA TYR A 76 6.75 -8.85 -3.25
C TYR A 76 6.31 -7.39 -3.33
N ILE A 77 5.40 -7.08 -4.26
CA ILE A 77 4.77 -5.75 -4.37
C ILE A 77 3.26 -5.82 -4.16
N HIS A 78 2.68 -4.69 -3.77
CA HIS A 78 1.25 -4.51 -3.62
C HIS A 78 0.73 -3.39 -4.54
N PRO A 79 -0.21 -3.66 -5.46
CA PRO A 79 -0.71 -2.65 -6.41
C PRO A 79 -1.55 -1.55 -5.74
N ARG A 80 -2.27 -1.91 -4.66
CA ARG A 80 -3.27 -1.04 -4.03
C ARG A 80 -2.84 -0.32 -2.74
N HIS A 81 -1.74 -0.73 -2.12
CA HIS A 81 -1.35 -0.28 -0.78
C HIS A 81 0.08 0.26 -0.76
N THR A 82 0.26 1.44 -0.13
CA THR A 82 1.59 2.04 0.09
C THR A 82 2.31 1.34 1.24
N PHE A 83 3.64 1.52 1.37
CA PHE A 83 4.38 1.00 2.52
C PHE A 83 3.76 1.42 3.86
N GLU A 84 3.35 2.69 3.99
CA GLU A 84 2.64 3.21 5.16
C GLU A 84 1.37 2.40 5.46
N SER A 85 0.57 2.07 4.44
CA SER A 85 -0.64 1.26 4.57
C SER A 85 -0.33 -0.15 5.09
N LEU A 86 0.74 -0.77 4.60
CA LEU A 86 1.18 -2.09 5.08
C LEU A 86 1.57 -2.04 6.56
N VAL A 87 2.39 -1.07 6.95
CA VAL A 87 2.84 -0.89 8.34
C VAL A 87 1.67 -0.57 9.28
N LEU A 88 0.74 0.30 8.86
CA LEU A 88 -0.44 0.62 9.68
C LEU A 88 -1.37 -0.59 9.87
N THR A 89 -1.52 -1.41 8.82
CA THR A 89 -2.32 -2.65 8.87
C THR A 89 -1.70 -3.63 9.86
N PHE A 90 -0.39 -3.87 9.76
CA PHE A 90 0.29 -4.76 10.71
C PHE A 90 0.27 -4.23 12.14
N LYS A 91 0.40 -2.91 12.36
CA LYS A 91 0.25 -2.31 13.70
C LYS A 91 -1.16 -2.49 14.29
N ALA A 92 -2.19 -2.44 13.46
CA ALA A 92 -3.55 -2.75 13.90
C ALA A 92 -3.68 -4.22 14.30
N LEU A 93 -3.10 -5.13 13.51
CA LEU A 93 -3.02 -6.55 13.86
C LEU A 93 -2.25 -6.80 15.17
N GLN A 94 -1.08 -6.18 15.36
CA GLN A 94 -0.28 -6.29 16.59
C GLN A 94 -1.10 -5.88 17.82
N LEU A 95 -1.78 -4.73 17.76
CA LEU A 95 -2.62 -4.26 18.88
C LEU A 95 -3.84 -5.16 19.08
N PHE A 96 -4.41 -5.73 18.03
CA PHE A 96 -5.51 -6.68 18.14
C PHE A 96 -5.08 -7.99 18.81
N VAL A 97 -3.95 -8.56 18.38
CA VAL A 97 -3.35 -9.76 19.01
C VAL A 97 -3.06 -9.51 20.48
N GLN A 98 -2.46 -8.35 20.82
CA GLN A 98 -2.24 -7.96 22.21
C GLN A 98 -3.55 -7.90 23.00
N THR A 99 -4.57 -7.25 22.43
CA THR A 99 -5.90 -7.11 23.07
C THR A 99 -6.57 -8.46 23.30
N LEU A 100 -6.56 -9.34 22.30
CA LEU A 100 -7.16 -10.67 22.37
C LEU A 100 -6.41 -11.55 23.37
N SER A 101 -5.08 -11.55 23.35
CA SER A 101 -4.25 -12.32 24.28
C SER A 101 -4.51 -11.92 25.74
N HIS A 102 -4.53 -10.62 26.02
CA HIS A 102 -4.88 -10.08 27.34
C HIS A 102 -6.31 -10.44 27.77
N HIS A 103 -7.26 -10.41 26.83
CA HIS A 103 -8.66 -10.76 27.10
C HIS A 103 -8.83 -12.22 27.48
N VAL A 104 -8.19 -13.15 26.77
CA VAL A 104 -8.24 -14.60 27.04
C VAL A 104 -7.61 -14.94 28.40
N HIS A 105 -6.70 -14.11 28.90
CA HIS A 105 -6.08 -14.23 30.23
C HIS A 105 -6.74 -13.33 31.29
N ASP A 106 -7.99 -12.92 31.09
CA ASP A 106 -8.79 -12.11 32.02
C ASP A 106 -8.09 -10.83 32.54
N THR A 107 -7.19 -10.27 31.72
CA THR A 107 -6.41 -9.08 32.06
C THR A 107 -6.83 -7.91 31.18
N TYR A 108 -7.66 -7.01 31.72
CA TYR A 108 -8.25 -5.91 30.93
C TYR A 108 -7.52 -4.57 31.05
N GLN A 109 -6.44 -4.52 31.82
CA GLN A 109 -5.57 -3.35 31.95
C GLN A 109 -4.20 -3.68 31.37
N PHE A 110 -3.84 -3.03 30.27
CA PHE A 110 -2.53 -3.13 29.65
C PHE A 110 -2.19 -1.84 28.91
N THR A 111 -0.90 -1.61 28.68
CA THR A 111 -0.43 -0.49 27.86
C THR A 111 -0.47 -0.91 26.38
N PRO A 112 -1.24 -0.21 25.52
CA PRO A 112 -1.29 -0.52 24.10
C PRO A 112 0.10 -0.44 23.44
N ILE A 113 0.44 -1.37 22.55
CA ILE A 113 1.69 -1.36 21.77
C ILE A 113 1.84 -0.10 20.87
N THR A 114 0.74 0.63 20.63
CA THR A 114 0.77 1.88 19.86
C THR A 114 -0.10 2.97 20.46
N GLU A 115 0.43 4.19 20.50
CA GLU A 115 -0.28 5.43 20.91
C GLU A 115 -1.16 6.04 19.80
N GLN A 116 -1.16 5.43 18.60
CA GLN A 116 -1.89 5.96 17.46
C GLN A 116 -3.39 5.76 17.63
N ARG A 117 -4.09 6.83 18.04
CA ARG A 117 -5.54 6.82 18.34
C ARG A 117 -6.41 6.22 17.24
N HIS A 118 -6.11 6.47 15.97
CA HIS A 118 -6.90 5.93 14.86
C HIS A 118 -6.77 4.39 14.75
N ILE A 119 -5.61 3.83 15.09
CA ILE A 119 -5.39 2.38 15.17
C ILE A 119 -6.16 1.83 16.38
N GLN A 120 -6.02 2.45 17.55
CA GLN A 120 -6.74 2.04 18.77
C GLN A 120 -8.26 2.05 18.57
N GLN A 121 -8.80 3.08 17.89
CA GLN A 121 -10.23 3.16 17.57
C GLN A 121 -10.67 2.03 16.65
N ARG A 122 -9.88 1.71 15.61
CA ARG A 122 -10.17 0.58 14.72
C ARG A 122 -10.18 -0.73 15.50
N VAL A 123 -9.14 -1.01 16.27
CA VAL A 123 -9.03 -2.26 17.06
C VAL A 123 -10.16 -2.37 18.07
N LYS A 124 -10.48 -1.30 18.80
CA LYS A 124 -11.59 -1.28 19.74
C LYS A 124 -12.93 -1.60 19.06
N HIS A 125 -13.18 -1.03 17.88
CA HIS A 125 -14.41 -1.27 17.14
C HIS A 125 -14.53 -2.74 16.70
N VAL A 126 -13.49 -3.30 16.07
CA VAL A 126 -13.50 -4.71 15.63
C VAL A 126 -13.59 -5.65 16.82
N PHE A 127 -12.84 -5.38 17.90
CA PHE A 127 -12.87 -6.20 19.10
C PHE A 127 -14.25 -6.19 19.79
N GLN A 128 -14.98 -5.06 19.74
CA GLN A 128 -16.37 -5.01 20.21
C GLN A 128 -17.30 -5.90 19.39
N GLU A 129 -17.11 -5.95 18.07
CA GLU A 129 -17.89 -6.84 17.19
C GLU A 129 -17.57 -8.32 17.46
N VAL A 130 -16.29 -8.66 17.61
CA VAL A 130 -15.82 -10.00 17.99
C VAL A 130 -16.51 -10.46 19.28
N ARG A 131 -16.49 -9.61 20.31
CA ARG A 131 -17.12 -9.92 21.60
C ARG A 131 -18.64 -10.02 21.53
N ALA A 132 -19.29 -9.17 20.74
CA ALA A 132 -20.74 -9.19 20.60
C ALA A 132 -21.24 -10.46 19.90
N GLN A 133 -20.39 -11.08 19.07
CA GLN A 133 -20.70 -12.28 18.29
C GLN A 133 -20.04 -13.55 18.84
N HIS A 134 -19.29 -13.46 19.95
CA HIS A 134 -18.55 -14.58 20.54
C HIS A 134 -17.53 -15.23 19.59
N LEU A 135 -16.80 -14.41 18.83
CA LEU A 135 -15.85 -14.81 17.79
C LEU A 135 -14.39 -14.83 18.26
N GLU A 136 -14.12 -14.91 19.57
CA GLU A 136 -12.74 -14.88 20.09
C GLU A 136 -11.89 -16.04 19.57
N THR A 137 -12.47 -17.24 19.53
CA THR A 137 -11.82 -18.44 18.98
C THR A 137 -11.60 -18.33 17.47
N ASP A 138 -12.58 -17.80 16.72
CA ASP A 138 -12.44 -17.58 15.29
C ASP A 138 -11.33 -16.56 14.98
N ALA A 139 -11.27 -15.48 15.76
CA ALA A 139 -10.19 -14.49 15.66
C ALA A 139 -8.82 -15.11 15.92
N GLN A 140 -8.71 -15.97 16.95
CA GLN A 140 -7.49 -16.72 17.22
C GLN A 140 -7.13 -17.64 16.04
N SER A 141 -8.10 -18.39 15.51
CA SER A 141 -7.92 -19.26 14.34
C SER A 141 -7.43 -18.49 13.10
N GLU A 142 -8.00 -17.32 12.80
CA GLU A 142 -7.54 -16.47 11.70
C GLU A 142 -6.08 -16.02 11.89
N ILE A 143 -5.66 -15.69 13.12
CA ILE A 143 -4.27 -15.33 13.42
C ILE A 143 -3.33 -16.50 13.12
N TYR A 144 -3.62 -17.69 13.64
CA TYR A 144 -2.81 -18.88 13.37
C TYR A 144 -2.76 -19.20 11.88
N GLN A 145 -3.89 -19.13 11.19
CA GLN A 145 -3.98 -19.41 9.77
C GLN A 145 -3.18 -18.39 8.94
N LEU A 146 -3.21 -17.11 9.31
CA LEU A 146 -2.38 -16.08 8.67
C LEU A 146 -0.89 -16.42 8.78
N PHE A 147 -0.39 -16.73 9.97
CA PHE A 147 1.04 -17.06 10.14
C PHE A 147 1.41 -18.41 9.51
N GLN A 148 0.49 -19.37 9.47
CA GLN A 148 0.68 -20.62 8.71
C GLN A 148 0.83 -20.34 7.21
N GLN A 149 -0.01 -19.46 6.64
CA GLN A 149 0.10 -19.06 5.25
C GLN A 149 1.42 -18.30 4.98
N LEU A 150 1.81 -17.36 5.84
CA LEU A 150 3.09 -16.65 5.69
C LEU A 150 4.30 -17.59 5.75
N ASN A 151 4.28 -18.56 6.66
CA ASN A 151 5.32 -19.60 6.77
C ASN A 151 5.33 -20.60 5.59
N SER A 152 4.29 -20.63 4.76
CA SER A 152 4.27 -21.47 3.55
C SER A 152 4.91 -20.77 2.35
N GLU A 153 4.89 -19.44 2.34
CA GLU A 153 5.47 -18.59 1.30
C GLU A 153 6.94 -18.22 1.59
N MET A 154 7.37 -18.33 2.85
CA MET A 154 8.69 -17.96 3.34
C MET A 154 9.28 -19.06 4.22
N THR A 155 10.61 -19.24 4.21
CA THR A 155 11.28 -20.29 5.00
C THR A 155 10.96 -20.20 6.50
N HIS A 156 10.92 -19.00 7.09
CA HIS A 156 10.54 -18.74 8.49
C HIS A 156 9.97 -17.33 8.66
N SER A 157 8.68 -17.13 8.93
CA SER A 157 8.11 -15.77 9.09
C SER A 157 8.82 -14.97 10.18
N VAL A 158 9.21 -13.73 9.94
CA VAL A 158 9.78 -12.83 10.97
C VAL A 158 8.75 -11.96 11.66
N LEU A 159 7.55 -11.77 11.07
CA LEU A 159 6.53 -10.90 11.66
C LEU A 159 6.01 -11.41 13.02
N HIS A 160 6.05 -12.71 13.29
CA HIS A 160 5.54 -13.25 14.56
C HIS A 160 6.35 -12.75 15.77
N TYR A 161 7.67 -12.51 15.61
CA TYR A 161 8.53 -11.94 16.65
C TYR A 161 8.14 -10.51 17.07
N TYR A 162 7.37 -9.81 16.23
CA TYR A 162 6.92 -8.46 16.51
C TYR A 162 5.55 -8.42 17.19
N LEU A 163 4.94 -9.57 17.47
CA LEU A 163 3.71 -9.64 18.25
C LEU A 163 4.02 -9.47 19.75
N THR A 164 3.00 -9.10 20.51
CA THR A 164 3.06 -9.01 21.98
C THR A 164 1.71 -9.44 22.52
N GLY A 165 1.69 -9.98 23.73
CA GLY A 165 0.49 -10.49 24.38
C GLY A 165 0.63 -10.46 25.89
N TYR A 166 -0.26 -11.18 26.57
CA TYR A 166 -0.19 -11.39 28.00
C TYR A 166 1.17 -12.01 28.38
N GLU A 167 1.91 -11.33 29.26
CA GLU A 167 3.25 -11.72 29.74
C GLU A 167 4.34 -11.92 28.67
N ASP A 168 4.08 -11.52 27.42
CA ASP A 168 5.02 -11.70 26.31
C ASP A 168 5.32 -10.39 25.58
N SER A 169 6.61 -10.08 25.45
CA SER A 169 7.12 -8.83 24.89
C SER A 169 7.67 -9.03 23.48
N MET A 170 7.32 -8.11 22.57
CA MET A 170 7.87 -8.11 21.20
C MET A 170 9.40 -8.02 21.16
N ASN A 171 10.00 -8.63 20.14
CA ASN A 171 11.42 -8.47 19.84
C ASN A 171 11.70 -7.22 18.98
N THR A 172 12.92 -6.71 19.09
CA THR A 172 13.49 -5.73 18.14
C THR A 172 14.06 -6.45 16.93
N SER A 173 14.14 -5.78 15.77
CA SER A 173 14.75 -6.39 14.58
C SER A 173 16.22 -6.80 14.78
N GLN A 174 16.94 -6.14 15.68
CA GLN A 174 18.28 -6.56 16.10
C GLN A 174 18.25 -7.87 16.87
N GLN A 175 17.30 -8.05 17.80
CA GLN A 175 17.11 -9.33 18.48
C GLN A 175 16.70 -10.43 17.49
N VAL A 176 15.78 -10.15 16.56
CA VAL A 176 15.37 -11.13 15.53
C VAL A 176 16.56 -11.56 14.67
N SER A 177 17.41 -10.62 14.25
CA SER A 177 18.67 -10.92 13.53
C SER A 177 19.60 -11.84 14.32
N LEU A 178 19.68 -11.69 15.65
CA LEU A 178 20.47 -12.57 16.50
C LEU A 178 19.82 -13.95 16.71
N ILE A 179 18.49 -14.01 16.80
CA ILE A 179 17.72 -15.24 16.98
C ILE A 179 17.80 -16.12 15.73
N GLU A 180 17.57 -15.52 14.56
CA GLU A 180 17.60 -16.21 13.25
C GLU A 180 19.03 -16.45 12.75
N GLY A 181 20.03 -15.73 13.26
CA GLY A 181 21.40 -15.81 12.77
C GLY A 181 21.62 -15.15 11.40
N GLU A 182 20.69 -14.32 10.96
CA GLU A 182 20.68 -13.66 9.64
C GLU A 182 21.07 -12.18 9.74
N PRO A 183 21.70 -11.58 8.71
CA PRO A 183 22.02 -10.15 8.69
C PRO A 183 20.78 -9.27 8.87
N LEU A 184 20.91 -8.17 9.61
CA LEU A 184 19.81 -7.21 9.83
C LEU A 184 19.21 -6.68 8.52
N SER A 185 20.01 -6.57 7.44
CA SER A 185 19.52 -6.16 6.12
C SER A 185 18.49 -7.12 5.53
N ASP A 186 18.63 -8.40 5.86
CA ASP A 186 17.89 -9.51 5.27
C ASP A 186 16.61 -9.72 6.07
N ILE A 187 16.69 -9.66 7.41
CA ILE A 187 15.52 -9.52 8.30
C ILE A 187 14.64 -8.34 7.88
N LYS A 188 15.23 -7.19 7.57
CA LYS A 188 14.47 -6.00 7.12
C LYS A 188 13.83 -6.18 5.74
N LEU A 189 14.46 -6.94 4.86
CA LEU A 189 13.90 -7.26 3.55
C LEU A 189 12.73 -8.22 3.68
N GLN A 190 12.90 -9.23 4.54
CA GLN A 190 11.88 -10.22 4.83
C GLN A 190 10.66 -9.59 5.53
N GLU A 191 10.89 -8.71 6.51
CA GLU A 191 9.83 -7.90 7.14
C GLU A 191 9.02 -7.14 6.07
N TYR A 192 9.68 -6.46 5.12
CA TYR A 192 8.98 -5.78 4.03
C TYR A 192 8.11 -6.75 3.20
N ASN A 193 8.67 -7.89 2.80
CA ASN A 193 7.95 -8.86 1.99
C ASN A 193 6.75 -9.47 2.73
N GLU A 194 6.91 -9.82 4.00
CA GLU A 194 5.83 -10.36 4.81
C GLU A 194 4.75 -9.32 5.10
N LEU A 195 5.09 -8.04 5.24
CA LEU A 195 4.09 -6.97 5.31
C LEU A 195 3.23 -6.92 4.04
N VAL A 196 3.84 -7.11 2.86
CA VAL A 196 3.11 -7.18 1.58
C VAL A 196 2.22 -8.43 1.54
N LEU A 197 2.75 -9.59 1.87
CA LEU A 197 2.02 -10.86 1.88
C LEU A 197 0.87 -10.87 2.89
N CYS A 198 1.10 -10.30 4.08
CA CYS A 198 0.09 -10.15 5.12
C CYS A 198 -1.10 -9.36 4.57
N VAL A 199 -0.87 -8.18 4.00
CA VAL A 199 -1.97 -7.37 3.45
C VAL A 199 -2.66 -8.09 2.29
N LYS A 200 -1.93 -8.75 1.39
CA LYS A 200 -2.54 -9.56 0.32
C LYS A 200 -3.45 -10.66 0.85
N ALA A 201 -3.02 -11.38 1.88
CA ALA A 201 -3.84 -12.43 2.50
C ALA A 201 -5.14 -11.84 3.08
N LEU A 202 -5.03 -10.73 3.82
CA LEU A 202 -6.18 -10.06 4.45
C LEU A 202 -7.19 -9.48 3.44
N GLU A 203 -6.86 -9.36 2.16
CA GLU A 203 -7.82 -8.93 1.14
C GLU A 203 -8.88 -10.01 0.83
N ASP A 204 -8.59 -11.28 1.14
CA ASP A 204 -9.57 -12.36 1.07
C ASP A 204 -10.46 -12.36 2.33
N LYS A 205 -11.55 -11.61 2.25
CA LYS A 205 -12.56 -11.51 3.32
C LYS A 205 -13.29 -12.81 3.62
N SER A 206 -13.28 -13.78 2.69
CA SER A 206 -13.92 -15.07 2.93
C SER A 206 -13.07 -15.94 3.86
N THR A 207 -11.75 -15.84 3.72
CA THR A 207 -10.77 -16.53 4.55
C THR A 207 -10.49 -15.77 5.85
N TYR A 208 -10.47 -14.44 5.80
CA TYR A 208 -10.15 -13.55 6.93
C TYR A 208 -11.25 -12.53 7.25
N PRO A 209 -12.48 -12.95 7.59
CA PRO A 209 -13.59 -12.03 7.84
C PRO A 209 -13.33 -11.04 9.00
N ILE A 210 -12.57 -11.42 10.02
CA ILE A 210 -12.21 -10.55 11.15
C ILE A 210 -10.97 -9.72 10.81
N LEU A 211 -9.87 -10.38 10.40
CA LEU A 211 -8.58 -9.70 10.22
C LEU A 211 -8.57 -8.75 9.02
N SER A 212 -9.39 -8.99 7.98
CA SER A 212 -9.54 -8.08 6.84
C SER A 212 -10.02 -6.67 7.25
N GLN A 213 -10.67 -6.54 8.42
CA GLN A 213 -11.10 -5.26 8.96
C GLN A 213 -9.93 -4.36 9.42
N PHE A 214 -8.73 -4.94 9.57
CA PHE A 214 -7.52 -4.21 9.96
C PHE A 214 -6.74 -3.62 8.79
N ILE A 215 -7.18 -3.78 7.54
CA ILE A 215 -6.55 -3.09 6.41
C ILE A 215 -6.72 -1.57 6.58
N MET A 216 -5.60 -0.89 6.83
CA MET A 216 -5.55 0.55 7.10
C MET A 216 -5.10 1.33 5.88
N LEU A 217 -5.89 2.32 5.46
CA LEU A 217 -5.52 3.24 4.38
C LEU A 217 -4.58 4.34 4.88
N PRO A 218 -3.63 4.80 4.06
CA PRO A 218 -2.76 5.91 4.42
C PRO A 218 -3.55 7.23 4.50
N SER A 219 -3.04 8.19 5.27
CA SER A 219 -3.70 9.49 5.41
C SER A 219 -3.72 10.28 4.09
N LEU A 220 -4.82 10.99 3.81
CA LEU A 220 -4.88 11.95 2.70
C LEU A 220 -4.13 13.24 3.07
N SER A 221 -3.61 13.94 2.07
CA SER A 221 -3.17 15.33 2.28
C SER A 221 -4.34 16.19 2.80
N HIS A 222 -4.04 17.28 3.52
CA HIS A 222 -5.08 18.13 4.13
C HIS A 222 -6.10 18.65 3.11
N ASN A 223 -5.63 19.12 1.95
CA ASN A 223 -6.50 19.66 0.89
C ASN A 223 -7.26 18.54 0.16
N THR A 224 -6.64 17.37 -0.03
CA THR A 224 -7.35 16.20 -0.56
C THR A 224 -8.45 15.75 0.40
N PHE A 225 -8.19 15.70 1.71
CA PHE A 225 -9.20 15.36 2.71
C PHE A 225 -10.38 16.35 2.69
N LYS A 226 -10.12 17.66 2.60
CA LYS A 226 -11.18 18.67 2.42
C LYS A 226 -11.98 18.45 1.14
N SER A 227 -11.31 18.14 0.03
CA SER A 227 -11.94 17.82 -1.24
C SER A 227 -12.87 16.61 -1.11
N LEU A 228 -12.44 15.55 -0.41
CA LEU A 228 -13.26 14.37 -0.13
C LEU A 228 -14.50 14.72 0.70
N GLN A 229 -14.37 15.59 1.71
CA GLN A 229 -15.50 16.04 2.51
C GLN A 229 -16.54 16.81 1.68
N LEU A 230 -16.10 17.66 0.75
CA LEU A 230 -16.99 18.42 -0.14
C LEU A 230 -17.63 17.51 -1.20
N LEU A 231 -16.88 16.54 -1.75
CA LEU A 231 -17.40 15.54 -2.67
C LEU A 231 -18.51 14.70 -2.04
N ARG A 232 -18.34 14.29 -0.77
CA ARG A 232 -19.37 13.59 0.02
C ARG A 232 -20.63 14.43 0.25
N LYS A 233 -20.50 15.76 0.23
CA LYS A 233 -21.62 16.72 0.24
C LYS A 233 -22.20 16.99 -1.15
N ARG A 234 -21.86 16.16 -2.15
CA ARG A 234 -22.33 16.23 -3.55
C ARG A 234 -22.01 17.55 -4.26
N GLN A 235 -20.92 18.22 -3.88
CA GLN A 235 -20.41 19.38 -4.61
C GLN A 235 -19.74 18.93 -5.92
N SER A 236 -19.88 19.71 -6.99
CA SER A 236 -19.18 19.48 -8.27
C SER A 236 -17.68 19.80 -8.15
N LEU A 237 -16.86 19.30 -9.08
CA LEU A 237 -15.42 19.55 -9.05
C LEU A 237 -15.08 21.04 -9.19
N GLU A 238 -15.85 21.78 -9.99
CA GLU A 238 -15.73 23.23 -10.17
C GLU A 238 -16.12 23.97 -8.88
N GLN A 239 -17.18 23.53 -8.20
CA GLN A 239 -17.57 24.09 -6.90
C GLN A 239 -16.47 23.86 -5.86
N ILE A 240 -15.90 22.65 -5.82
CA ILE A 240 -14.80 22.31 -4.91
C ILE A 240 -13.57 23.18 -5.21
N ALA A 241 -13.23 23.37 -6.49
CA ALA A 241 -12.12 24.22 -6.93
C ALA A 241 -12.32 25.67 -6.47
N ASN A 242 -13.53 26.21 -6.65
CA ASN A 242 -13.91 27.55 -6.21
C ASN A 242 -13.86 27.70 -4.67
N ILE A 243 -14.43 26.75 -3.91
CA ILE A 243 -14.44 26.78 -2.44
C ILE A 243 -13.02 26.72 -1.87
N GLN A 244 -12.14 25.93 -2.47
CA GLN A 244 -10.75 25.80 -2.03
C GLN A 244 -9.80 26.82 -2.64
N ASN A 245 -10.28 27.69 -3.52
CA ASN A 245 -9.50 28.69 -4.25
C ASN A 245 -8.29 28.08 -4.99
N VAL A 246 -8.53 27.01 -5.74
CA VAL A 246 -7.54 26.32 -6.57
C VAL A 246 -8.08 26.07 -7.97
N LYS A 247 -7.21 25.72 -8.90
CA LYS A 247 -7.62 25.36 -10.28
C LYS A 247 -8.26 23.97 -10.30
N LEU A 248 -9.11 23.72 -11.31
CA LEU A 248 -9.75 22.41 -11.51
C LEU A 248 -8.75 21.26 -11.55
N ASN A 249 -7.62 21.44 -12.24
CA ASN A 249 -6.54 20.44 -12.31
C ASN A 249 -5.97 20.05 -10.94
N THR A 250 -6.04 20.94 -9.94
CA THR A 250 -5.60 20.65 -8.57
C THR A 250 -6.61 19.75 -7.87
N ILE A 251 -7.90 19.90 -8.16
CA ILE A 251 -8.95 19.00 -7.67
C ILE A 251 -8.89 17.64 -8.36
N GLU A 252 -8.58 17.59 -9.66
CA GLU A 252 -8.31 16.34 -10.38
C GLU A 252 -7.13 15.57 -9.77
N ASP A 253 -6.05 16.27 -9.40
CA ASP A 253 -4.92 15.69 -8.67
C ASP A 253 -5.32 15.16 -7.28
N HIS A 254 -6.19 15.87 -6.55
CA HIS A 254 -6.75 15.37 -5.29
C HIS A 254 -7.57 14.09 -5.51
N LEU A 255 -8.41 14.03 -6.55
CA LEU A 255 -9.16 12.82 -6.89
C LEU A 255 -8.24 11.64 -7.19
N LEU A 256 -7.18 11.86 -7.98
CA LEU A 256 -6.18 10.81 -8.23
C LEU A 256 -5.57 10.29 -6.93
N GLU A 257 -5.20 11.16 -5.99
CA GLU A 257 -4.72 10.72 -4.67
C GLU A 257 -5.78 9.86 -3.94
N MET A 258 -7.06 10.24 -3.99
CA MET A 258 -8.13 9.46 -3.37
C MET A 258 -8.31 8.07 -3.97
N PHE A 259 -8.25 7.94 -5.31
CA PHE A 259 -8.30 6.64 -5.99
C PHE A 259 -7.06 5.80 -5.68
N ILE A 260 -5.87 6.37 -5.80
CA ILE A 260 -4.59 5.69 -5.52
C ILE A 260 -4.54 5.17 -4.08
N LYS A 261 -5.09 5.92 -3.12
CA LYS A 261 -5.13 5.52 -1.70
C LYS A 261 -6.37 4.74 -1.30
N GLY A 262 -7.24 4.36 -2.24
CA GLY A 262 -8.40 3.50 -1.97
C GLY A 262 -9.58 4.17 -1.27
N TYR A 263 -9.64 5.51 -1.21
CA TYR A 263 -10.79 6.26 -0.66
C TYR A 263 -11.95 6.34 -1.65
N LEU A 264 -11.67 6.17 -2.94
CA LEU A 264 -12.65 6.09 -4.02
C LEU A 264 -12.36 4.85 -4.87
N ASN A 265 -13.41 4.23 -5.39
CA ASN A 265 -13.34 3.05 -6.25
C ASN A 265 -14.33 3.10 -7.44
N ASN A 266 -15.15 4.15 -7.55
CA ASN A 266 -16.14 4.27 -8.63
C ASN A 266 -15.61 5.08 -9.81
N TYR A 267 -14.90 4.40 -10.72
CA TYR A 267 -14.32 4.98 -11.94
C TYR A 267 -15.37 5.42 -12.96
N SER A 268 -16.54 4.77 -12.99
CA SER A 268 -17.62 5.06 -13.97
C SER A 268 -18.20 6.47 -13.86
N THR A 269 -17.93 7.17 -12.75
CA THR A 269 -18.29 8.58 -12.55
C THR A 269 -17.52 9.53 -13.48
N PHE A 270 -16.32 9.13 -13.89
CA PHE A 270 -15.35 10.00 -14.57
C PHE A 270 -14.93 9.49 -15.96
N VAL A 271 -15.15 8.20 -16.22
CA VAL A 271 -14.76 7.54 -17.47
C VAL A 271 -15.88 6.61 -17.91
N SER A 272 -16.23 6.66 -19.21
CA SER A 272 -17.23 5.76 -19.77
C SER A 272 -16.68 4.33 -19.92
N SER A 273 -17.57 3.33 -19.92
CA SER A 273 -17.17 1.94 -20.15
C SER A 273 -16.58 1.71 -21.54
N GLU A 274 -17.04 2.47 -22.54
CA GLU A 274 -16.53 2.41 -23.92
C GLU A 274 -15.09 2.94 -24.00
N ASP A 275 -14.84 4.13 -23.44
CA ASP A 275 -13.50 4.73 -23.39
C ASP A 275 -12.53 3.83 -22.64
N LEU A 276 -12.97 3.26 -21.50
CA LEU A 276 -12.15 2.39 -20.69
C LEU A 276 -11.78 1.08 -21.42
N ALA A 277 -12.73 0.48 -22.14
CA ALA A 277 -12.47 -0.74 -22.90
C ALA A 277 -11.46 -0.49 -24.03
N ALA A 278 -11.66 0.57 -24.82
CA ALA A 278 -10.75 0.95 -25.89
C ALA A 278 -9.35 1.32 -25.35
N PHE A 279 -9.31 2.07 -24.24
CA PHE A 279 -8.05 2.44 -23.59
C PHE A 279 -7.30 1.23 -23.05
N ASN A 280 -7.99 0.28 -22.41
CA ASN A 280 -7.36 -0.90 -21.84
C ASN A 280 -6.64 -1.75 -22.91
N THR A 281 -7.27 -1.97 -24.07
CA THR A 281 -6.64 -2.68 -25.19
C THR A 281 -5.38 -1.99 -25.68
N PHE A 282 -5.41 -0.65 -25.79
CA PHE A 282 -4.23 0.13 -26.17
C PHE A 282 -3.14 0.08 -25.09
N TYR A 283 -3.53 0.21 -23.81
CA TYR A 283 -2.63 0.24 -22.67
C TYR A 283 -1.83 -1.06 -22.51
N GLN A 284 -2.47 -2.22 -22.71
CA GLN A 284 -1.80 -3.52 -22.65
C GLN A 284 -0.65 -3.69 -23.66
N GLN A 285 -0.68 -2.96 -24.78
CA GLN A 285 0.36 -3.05 -25.81
C GLN A 285 1.57 -2.14 -25.53
N GLN A 286 1.41 -1.12 -24.69
CA GLN A 286 2.42 -0.07 -24.49
C GLN A 286 2.31 0.57 -23.11
N SER A 287 2.23 -0.25 -22.06
CA SER A 287 1.97 0.19 -20.68
C SER A 287 3.02 1.17 -20.13
N ASP A 288 4.24 1.11 -20.66
CA ASP A 288 5.36 1.97 -20.28
C ASP A 288 5.43 3.31 -21.06
N ALA A 289 4.47 3.57 -21.94
CA ALA A 289 4.43 4.77 -22.77
C ALA A 289 4.24 6.05 -21.93
N ARG A 290 4.70 7.18 -22.47
CA ARG A 290 4.50 8.50 -21.86
C ARG A 290 3.05 8.94 -22.01
N LEU A 291 2.54 9.73 -21.05
CA LEU A 291 1.18 10.32 -21.09
C LEU A 291 0.82 11.00 -22.41
N LYS A 292 1.80 11.58 -23.10
CA LYS A 292 1.60 12.21 -24.41
C LYS A 292 1.12 11.22 -25.46
N VAL A 293 1.65 9.99 -25.48
CA VAL A 293 1.30 8.94 -26.44
C VAL A 293 -0.17 8.53 -26.25
N TYR A 294 -0.58 8.30 -25.00
CA TYR A 294 -1.98 8.05 -24.68
C TYR A 294 -2.89 9.21 -25.10
N LYS A 295 -2.47 10.46 -24.88
CA LYS A 295 -3.27 11.64 -25.26
C LYS A 295 -3.38 11.83 -26.77
N GLU A 296 -2.34 11.47 -27.52
CA GLU A 296 -2.34 11.49 -29.00
C GLU A 296 -3.27 10.40 -29.55
N ALA A 297 -3.30 9.21 -28.95
CA ALA A 297 -4.21 8.13 -29.34
C ALA A 297 -5.68 8.37 -28.94
N PHE A 298 -5.92 9.05 -27.82
CA PHE A 298 -7.26 9.35 -27.29
C PHE A 298 -7.47 10.86 -27.15
N PRO A 299 -7.62 11.61 -28.26
CA PRO A 299 -7.68 13.07 -28.24
C PRO A 299 -8.89 13.63 -27.47
N ASN A 300 -9.98 12.87 -27.39
CA ASN A 300 -11.20 13.27 -26.68
C ASN A 300 -11.08 13.15 -25.14
N LEU A 301 -10.12 12.37 -24.63
CA LEU A 301 -9.97 12.13 -23.19
C LEU A 301 -9.11 13.20 -22.51
N THR A 302 -9.51 13.67 -21.34
CA THR A 302 -8.67 14.57 -20.54
C THR A 302 -7.44 13.84 -20.00
N TYR A 303 -6.37 14.57 -19.66
CA TYR A 303 -5.23 13.97 -18.98
C TYR A 303 -5.63 13.33 -17.64
N PHE A 304 -6.60 13.90 -16.94
CA PHE A 304 -7.16 13.31 -15.73
C PHE A 304 -7.81 11.95 -16.02
N ALA A 305 -8.68 11.85 -17.03
CA ALA A 305 -9.30 10.59 -17.41
C ALA A 305 -8.26 9.52 -17.78
N ILE A 306 -7.25 9.87 -18.58
CA ILE A 306 -6.14 8.97 -18.93
C ILE A 306 -5.41 8.47 -17.68
N LYS A 307 -4.99 9.39 -16.78
CA LYS A 307 -4.32 9.00 -15.54
C LYS A 307 -5.20 8.12 -14.66
N LEU A 308 -6.49 8.43 -14.58
CA LEU A 308 -7.44 7.68 -13.76
C LEU A 308 -7.64 6.26 -14.28
N MET A 309 -7.72 6.07 -15.60
CA MET A 309 -7.78 4.73 -16.20
C MET A 309 -6.50 3.92 -15.94
N ILE A 310 -5.32 4.54 -16.10
CA ILE A 310 -4.03 3.90 -15.75
C ILE A 310 -4.04 3.46 -14.29
N VAL A 311 -4.40 4.35 -13.37
CA VAL A 311 -4.51 4.04 -11.93
C VAL A 311 -5.47 2.87 -11.69
N GLY A 312 -6.63 2.86 -12.34
CA GLY A 312 -7.60 1.78 -12.20
C GLY A 312 -7.07 0.44 -12.67
N ILE A 313 -6.41 0.41 -13.84
CA ILE A 313 -5.86 -0.81 -14.45
C ILE A 313 -4.75 -1.37 -13.56
N GLU A 314 -3.79 -0.53 -13.17
CA GLU A 314 -2.65 -0.93 -12.35
C GLU A 314 -3.06 -1.36 -10.93
N ARG A 315 -4.13 -0.77 -10.39
CA ARG A 315 -4.69 -1.22 -9.11
C ARG A 315 -5.47 -2.53 -9.21
N GLY A 316 -5.82 -2.98 -10.41
CA GLY A 316 -6.73 -4.09 -10.64
C GLY A 316 -8.20 -3.77 -10.32
N ASP A 317 -8.52 -2.50 -10.03
CA ASP A 317 -9.89 -2.07 -9.71
C ASP A 317 -10.79 -2.07 -10.95
N VAL A 318 -10.19 -1.82 -12.12
CA VAL A 318 -10.87 -1.93 -13.40
C VAL A 318 -10.13 -2.95 -14.25
N SER A 319 -10.74 -4.11 -14.43
CA SER A 319 -10.30 -5.13 -15.36
C SER A 319 -11.49 -5.54 -16.22
N VAL A 320 -11.27 -5.59 -17.53
CA VAL A 320 -12.11 -6.42 -18.39
C VAL A 320 -11.60 -7.83 -18.16
N LYS A 321 -12.42 -8.67 -17.53
CA LYS A 321 -12.29 -10.13 -17.66
C LYS A 321 -11.93 -10.40 -19.11
N ALA A 322 -10.81 -11.06 -19.38
CA ALA A 322 -10.70 -11.76 -20.65
C ALA A 322 -11.96 -12.62 -20.73
N SER A 323 -12.85 -12.28 -21.67
CA SER A 323 -14.08 -13.03 -21.88
C SER A 323 -13.66 -14.45 -22.23
N THR A 324 -13.86 -15.37 -21.26
CA THR A 324 -13.89 -16.84 -21.37
C THR A 324 -12.73 -17.53 -22.06
#